data_AF-A0A2C9KY60-F1
#
_entry.id   AF-A0A2C9KY60-F1
#
_cell.length_a   1.000
_cell.length_b   1.000
_cell.length_c   1.000
_cell.angle_alpha   90.00
_cell.angle_beta   90.00
_cell.angle_gamma   90.00
#
_symmetry.space_group_name_H-M   'P 1'
#
loop_
_entity.id
_entity.type
_entity.pdbx_description
1 polymer ?
#
loop_
_entity_poly.entity_id
_entity_poly.type
_entity_poly.pdbx_seq_one_letter_code
_entity_poly.pdbx_strand_id
1 'polypeptide(L)'
;MLLVWIVAALLVGSCKSTPLDDYVIRPDENYYYGFLMELKGPDYVVYILNMTSQKWMTEAETSKPLWWHFVSVIIPNTLNYTETVFLYIDGGDNDNKIPSIKDESIAGMTTLAVSTGAICAVINQIPNQPTVFLDDPERKERYEDSIIAWTWRKFLDGEMSPEILLRLPMTKAVVRGMDSISTFYQSLRGSTINKFV
;
A
#
# COMPACT_ATOMS: atom_id res chain seq x y z
N MET A 1 -21.36 56.57 4.86
CA MET A 1 -21.65 55.12 4.87
C MET A 1 -20.30 54.41 4.94
N LEU A 2 -19.81 54.12 6.15
CA LEU A 2 -18.50 53.48 6.36
C LEU A 2 -18.70 51.97 6.40
N LEU A 3 -18.11 51.25 5.45
CA LEU A 3 -18.15 49.79 5.39
C LEU A 3 -16.98 49.24 6.23
N VAL A 4 -17.29 48.56 7.33
CA VAL A 4 -16.32 47.85 8.17
C VAL A 4 -16.17 46.44 7.61
N TRP A 5 -14.98 46.10 7.12
CA TRP A 5 -14.64 44.73 6.74
C TRP A 5 -14.24 43.94 7.99
N ILE A 6 -15.08 42.99 8.40
CA ILE A 6 -14.72 41.98 9.39
C ILE A 6 -13.86 40.95 8.67
N VAL A 7 -12.56 40.95 8.93
CA VAL A 7 -11.68 39.85 8.56
C VAL A 7 -11.94 38.72 9.57
N ALA A 8 -12.65 37.68 9.12
CA ALA A 8 -12.77 36.45 9.89
C ALA A 8 -11.40 35.75 9.93
N ALA A 9 -10.73 35.77 11.08
CA ALA A 9 -9.56 34.95 11.31
C ALA A 9 -10.01 33.48 11.36
N LEU A 10 -9.75 32.75 10.28
CA LEU A 10 -9.85 31.28 10.28
C LEU A 10 -8.77 30.77 11.23
N LEU A 11 -9.20 30.29 12.40
CA LEU A 11 -8.38 29.47 13.27
C LEU A 11 -8.12 28.14 12.54
N VAL A 12 -7.04 28.09 11.77
CA VAL A 12 -6.51 26.83 11.26
C VAL A 12 -5.98 26.08 12.48
N GLY A 13 -6.76 25.11 12.96
CA GLY A 13 -6.27 24.17 13.97
C GLY A 13 -5.01 23.52 13.44
N SER A 14 -3.89 23.71 14.14
CA SER A 14 -2.64 23.03 13.82
C SER A 14 -2.81 21.55 14.16
N CYS A 15 -3.30 20.77 13.20
CA CYS A 15 -3.12 19.33 13.23
C CYS A 15 -1.61 19.11 13.15
N LYS A 16 -1.00 18.61 14.23
CA LYS A 16 0.43 18.30 14.24
C LYS A 16 0.65 17.07 13.37
N SER A 17 0.92 17.30 12.09
CA SER A 17 1.38 16.28 11.16
C SER A 17 2.74 15.76 11.61
N THR A 18 2.94 14.44 11.59
CA THR A 18 4.24 13.81 11.77
C THR A 18 4.96 13.68 10.42
N PRO A 19 6.29 13.48 10.39
CA PRO A 19 6.99 13.20 9.12
C PRO A 19 6.43 11.99 8.37
N LEU A 20 5.85 11.01 9.08
CA LEU A 20 5.17 9.88 8.46
C LEU A 20 3.87 10.33 7.78
N ASP A 21 3.06 11.13 8.46
CA ASP A 21 1.82 11.68 7.90
C ASP A 21 2.13 12.49 6.63
N ASP A 22 3.09 13.41 6.71
CA ASP A 22 3.52 14.24 5.58
C ASP A 22 3.96 13.39 4.37
N TYR A 23 4.73 12.33 4.62
CA TYR A 23 5.21 11.46 3.56
C TYR A 23 4.08 10.66 2.89
N VAL A 24 3.20 10.08 3.70
CA VAL A 24 2.13 9.19 3.25
C VAL A 24 1.06 9.98 2.49
N ILE A 25 0.68 11.17 2.97
CA ILE A 25 -0.35 11.99 2.32
C ILE A 25 0.16 12.66 1.04
N ARG A 26 1.49 12.84 0.90
CA ARG A 26 2.08 13.48 -0.27
C ARG A 26 1.65 12.75 -1.56
N PRO A 27 0.99 13.44 -2.51
CA PRO A 27 0.64 12.85 -3.79
C PRO A 27 1.87 12.30 -4.51
N ASP A 28 1.67 11.25 -5.29
CA ASP A 28 2.69 10.69 -6.17
C ASP A 28 2.10 10.53 -7.55
N GLU A 29 2.73 11.12 -8.56
CA GLU A 29 2.28 11.06 -9.95
C GLU A 29 2.37 9.65 -10.56
N ASN A 30 3.16 8.76 -9.94
CA ASN A 30 3.32 7.37 -10.36
C ASN A 30 2.24 6.46 -9.76
N TYR A 31 1.44 6.94 -8.81
CA TYR A 31 0.36 6.13 -8.24
C TYR A 31 -0.70 5.82 -9.30
N TYR A 32 -0.90 4.53 -9.55
CA TYR A 32 -2.00 4.03 -10.36
C TYR A 32 -2.33 2.59 -9.96
N TYR A 33 -3.54 2.13 -10.26
CA TYR A 33 -3.85 0.71 -10.22
C TYR A 33 -4.70 0.28 -11.42
N GLY A 34 -4.61 -1.00 -11.76
CA GLY A 34 -5.40 -1.62 -12.82
C GLY A 34 -5.93 -2.98 -12.40
N PHE A 35 -7.13 -3.33 -12.86
CA PHE A 35 -7.68 -4.67 -12.72
C PHE A 35 -6.94 -5.64 -13.63
N LEU A 36 -6.51 -6.79 -13.09
CA LEU A 36 -5.85 -7.84 -13.85
C LEU A 36 -6.79 -8.98 -14.18
N MET A 37 -7.39 -9.60 -13.16
CA MET A 37 -8.22 -10.79 -13.36
C MET A 37 -9.15 -11.06 -12.17
N GLU A 38 -10.20 -11.86 -12.42
CA GLU A 38 -11.06 -12.44 -11.39
C GLU A 38 -10.87 -13.95 -11.31
N LEU A 39 -10.89 -14.49 -10.10
CA LEU A 39 -10.82 -15.92 -9.81
C LEU A 39 -12.05 -16.30 -8.98
N LYS A 40 -12.90 -17.17 -9.51
CA LYS A 40 -14.13 -17.61 -8.82
C LYS A 40 -13.86 -18.83 -7.97
N GLY A 41 -14.24 -18.74 -6.69
CA GLY A 41 -14.37 -19.88 -5.79
C GLY A 41 -15.83 -20.33 -5.68
N PRO A 42 -16.09 -21.35 -4.85
CA PRO A 42 -17.45 -21.82 -4.57
C PRO A 42 -18.33 -20.73 -3.92
N ASP A 43 -17.79 -20.09 -2.88
CA ASP A 43 -18.53 -19.15 -2.02
C ASP A 43 -17.93 -17.74 -1.97
N TYR A 44 -17.05 -17.42 -2.92
CA TYR A 44 -16.32 -16.16 -2.98
C TYR A 44 -15.81 -15.85 -4.39
N VAL A 45 -15.40 -14.61 -4.60
CA VAL A 45 -14.63 -14.16 -5.77
C VAL A 45 -13.38 -13.41 -5.29
N VAL A 46 -12.24 -13.69 -5.91
CA VAL A 46 -10.99 -12.94 -5.72
C VAL A 46 -10.77 -12.06 -6.94
N TYR A 47 -10.59 -10.76 -6.73
CA TYR A 47 -10.18 -9.81 -7.75
C TYR A 47 -8.71 -9.44 -7.53
N ILE A 48 -7.89 -9.61 -8.55
CA ILE A 48 -6.46 -9.24 -8.49
C ILE A 48 -6.27 -7.92 -9.22
N LEU A 49 -5.67 -6.95 -8.53
CA LEU A 49 -5.25 -5.67 -9.05
C LEU A 49 -3.71 -5.62 -9.12
N ASN A 50 -3.17 -4.86 -10.07
CA ASN A 50 -1.79 -4.42 -10.06
C ASN A 50 -1.75 -2.94 -9.73
N MET A 51 -1.09 -2.59 -8.64
CA MET A 51 -1.00 -1.23 -8.12
C MET A 51 0.45 -0.78 -8.09
N THR A 52 0.77 0.32 -8.77
CA THR A 52 1.99 1.08 -8.51
C THR A 52 1.71 2.06 -7.39
N SER A 53 2.43 1.96 -6.27
CA SER A 53 2.17 2.77 -5.09
C SER A 53 2.84 4.15 -5.16
N GLN A 54 4.08 4.21 -5.64
CA GLN A 54 4.92 5.41 -5.63
C GLN A 54 6.23 5.20 -6.39
N LYS A 55 6.99 6.30 -6.53
CA LYS A 55 8.43 6.24 -6.79
C LYS A 55 9.19 6.50 -5.48
N TRP A 56 9.95 5.51 -5.02
CA TRP A 56 10.84 5.63 -3.88
C TRP A 56 12.30 5.67 -4.35
N MET A 57 12.98 6.78 -4.07
CA MET A 57 14.32 7.09 -4.57
C MET A 57 14.39 7.21 -6.11
N THR A 58 15.60 7.49 -6.60
CA THR A 58 15.91 7.61 -8.02
C THR A 58 16.58 6.36 -8.57
N GLU A 59 16.59 6.25 -9.89
CA GLU A 59 17.32 5.23 -10.66
C GLU A 59 18.84 5.26 -10.41
N ALA A 60 19.37 6.37 -9.87
CA ALA A 60 20.78 6.50 -9.50
C ALA A 60 21.08 5.93 -8.09
N GLU A 61 20.05 5.72 -7.27
CA GLU A 61 20.19 5.24 -5.90
C GLU A 61 19.84 3.75 -5.79
N THR A 62 18.82 3.31 -6.53
CA THR A 62 18.29 1.95 -6.44
C THR A 62 17.90 1.37 -7.79
N SER A 63 18.03 0.05 -7.93
CA SER A 63 17.64 -0.67 -9.16
C SER A 63 16.13 -0.79 -9.36
N LYS A 64 15.32 -0.59 -8.31
CA LYS A 64 13.85 -0.66 -8.37
C LYS A 64 13.19 0.56 -7.70
N PRO A 65 13.27 1.76 -8.32
CA PRO A 65 12.72 2.97 -7.71
C PRO A 65 11.19 3.03 -7.81
N LEU A 66 10.59 2.44 -8.85
CA LEU A 66 9.13 2.33 -8.96
C LEU A 66 8.63 1.12 -8.17
N TRP A 67 7.74 1.38 -7.22
CA TRP A 67 7.18 0.36 -6.35
C TRP A 67 5.81 -0.08 -6.84
N TRP A 68 5.63 -1.38 -7.05
CA TRP A 68 4.36 -1.96 -7.46
C TRP A 68 4.04 -3.25 -6.70
N HIS A 69 2.75 -3.55 -6.61
CA HIS A 69 2.20 -4.54 -5.71
C HIS A 69 0.98 -5.23 -6.34
N PHE A 70 0.85 -6.52 -6.11
CA PHE A 70 -0.42 -7.21 -6.31
C PHE A 70 -1.35 -6.99 -5.11
N VAL A 71 -2.61 -6.63 -5.40
CA VAL A 71 -3.67 -6.47 -4.40
C VAL A 71 -4.79 -7.45 -4.72
N SER A 72 -5.00 -8.42 -3.84
CA SER A 72 -6.06 -9.43 -3.98
C SER A 72 -7.24 -9.06 -3.07
N VAL A 73 -8.39 -8.73 -3.66
CA VAL A 73 -9.64 -8.40 -2.94
C VAL A 73 -10.56 -9.61 -2.96
N ILE A 74 -10.81 -10.21 -1.79
CA ILE A 74 -11.66 -11.38 -1.60
C ILE A 74 -13.04 -10.95 -1.11
N ILE A 75 -14.06 -11.21 -1.93
CA ILE A 75 -15.45 -10.88 -1.63
C ILE A 75 -16.23 -12.20 -1.46
N PRO A 76 -16.73 -12.53 -0.26
CA PRO A 76 -17.58 -13.69 -0.06
C PRO A 76 -18.98 -13.46 -0.64
N ASN A 77 -19.69 -14.54 -0.96
CA ASN A 77 -21.06 -14.47 -1.49
C ASN A 77 -22.07 -13.90 -0.46
N THR A 78 -21.80 -14.11 0.83
CA THR A 78 -22.59 -13.55 1.93
C THR A 78 -21.79 -12.45 2.62
N LEU A 79 -22.33 -11.23 2.65
CA LEU A 79 -21.70 -10.07 3.30
C LEU A 79 -22.40 -9.72 4.61
N ASN A 80 -21.67 -9.82 5.72
CA ASN A 80 -22.08 -9.37 7.04
C ASN A 80 -21.53 -7.98 7.38
N TYR A 81 -20.41 -7.60 6.75
CA TYR A 81 -19.76 -6.31 6.92
C TYR A 81 -19.53 -5.67 5.55
N THR A 82 -20.14 -4.52 5.30
CA THR A 82 -20.15 -3.88 3.97
C THR A 82 -19.24 -2.65 3.86
N GLU A 83 -18.76 -2.13 4.99
CA GLU A 83 -17.93 -0.92 5.05
C GLU A 83 -16.48 -1.18 5.51
N THR A 84 -16.21 -2.40 5.98
CA THR A 84 -14.95 -2.78 6.63
C THR A 84 -14.25 -3.89 5.88
N VAL A 85 -12.96 -3.73 5.63
CA VAL A 85 -12.07 -4.75 5.06
C VAL A 85 -11.07 -5.19 6.10
N PHE A 86 -10.85 -6.50 6.21
CA PHE A 86 -9.68 -7.03 6.88
C PHE A 86 -8.50 -7.03 5.90
N LEU A 87 -7.44 -6.29 6.20
CA LEU A 87 -6.31 -6.11 5.31
C LEU A 87 -5.08 -6.86 5.82
N TYR A 88 -4.66 -7.88 5.09
CA TYR A 88 -3.43 -8.59 5.33
C TYR A 88 -2.29 -8.04 4.48
N ILE A 89 -1.20 -7.64 5.12
CA ILE A 89 0.01 -7.14 4.47
C ILE A 89 1.00 -8.30 4.42
N ASP A 90 1.36 -8.72 3.21
CA ASP A 90 2.25 -9.84 2.97
C ASP A 90 3.54 -9.37 2.27
N GLY A 91 4.60 -10.13 2.49
CA GLY A 91 5.89 -9.90 1.84
C GLY A 91 5.93 -10.53 0.45
N GLY A 92 7.11 -11.05 0.10
CA GLY A 92 7.35 -11.74 -1.14
C GLY A 92 7.99 -10.86 -2.22
N ASP A 93 8.43 -11.52 -3.28
CA ASP A 93 9.29 -10.88 -4.28
C ASP A 93 8.48 -10.21 -5.40
N ASN A 94 9.04 -9.11 -5.86
CA ASN A 94 8.61 -8.37 -7.02
C ASN A 94 9.21 -9.03 -8.29
N ASP A 95 8.68 -10.21 -8.62
CA ASP A 95 9.19 -11.14 -9.65
C ASP A 95 8.18 -11.44 -10.79
N ASN A 96 7.09 -10.68 -10.86
CA ASN A 96 5.97 -10.84 -11.80
C ASN A 96 5.14 -12.13 -11.65
N LYS A 97 5.31 -12.89 -10.56
CA LYS A 97 4.45 -14.03 -10.28
C LYS A 97 3.08 -13.57 -9.79
N ILE A 98 2.08 -13.66 -10.66
CA ILE A 98 0.69 -13.32 -10.31
C ILE A 98 0.20 -14.24 -9.18
N PRO A 99 -0.42 -13.70 -8.11
CA PRO A 99 -0.91 -14.50 -7.01
C PRO A 99 -1.98 -15.51 -7.43
N SER A 100 -2.02 -16.64 -6.73
CA SER A 100 -2.99 -17.69 -6.94
C SER A 100 -3.87 -17.91 -5.72
N ILE A 101 -5.09 -18.43 -5.90
CA ILE A 101 -5.96 -18.82 -4.78
C ILE A 101 -5.37 -19.91 -3.87
N LYS A 102 -4.27 -20.54 -4.28
CA LYS A 102 -3.56 -21.56 -3.49
C LYS A 102 -2.43 -20.96 -2.64
N ASP A 103 -2.10 -19.69 -2.85
CA ASP A 103 -1.07 -19.01 -2.08
C ASP A 103 -1.58 -18.85 -0.64
N GLU A 104 -0.71 -19.10 0.34
CA GLU A 104 -1.11 -19.29 1.74
C GLU A 104 -1.86 -18.09 2.31
N SER A 105 -1.38 -16.87 2.04
CA SER A 105 -2.03 -15.64 2.51
C SER A 105 -3.42 -15.46 1.89
N ILE A 106 -3.58 -15.74 0.59
CA ILE A 106 -4.88 -15.65 -0.08
C ILE A 106 -5.84 -16.75 0.40
N ALA A 107 -5.37 -17.98 0.56
CA ALA A 107 -6.18 -19.09 1.05
C ALA A 107 -6.63 -18.88 2.51
N GLY A 108 -5.73 -18.38 3.36
CA GLY A 108 -6.04 -17.99 4.73
C GLY A 108 -7.09 -16.87 4.78
N MET A 109 -6.88 -15.79 4.03
CA MET A 109 -7.83 -14.67 3.98
C MET A 109 -9.16 -15.05 3.34
N THR A 110 -9.16 -15.99 2.41
CA THR A 110 -10.39 -16.56 1.84
C THR A 110 -11.19 -17.32 2.88
N THR A 111 -10.52 -18.12 3.71
CA THR A 111 -11.16 -18.86 4.80
C THR A 111 -11.78 -17.89 5.81
N LEU A 112 -11.07 -16.81 6.16
CA LEU A 112 -11.60 -15.76 7.02
C LEU A 112 -12.80 -15.05 6.38
N ALA A 113 -12.70 -14.66 5.11
CA ALA A 113 -13.77 -13.97 4.39
C ALA A 113 -15.06 -14.80 4.34
N VAL A 114 -14.96 -16.07 3.93
CA VAL A 114 -16.13 -16.97 3.81
C VAL A 114 -16.74 -17.29 5.17
N SER A 115 -15.93 -17.54 6.20
CA SER A 115 -16.44 -17.91 7.53
C SER A 115 -17.09 -16.74 8.27
N THR A 116 -16.66 -15.51 8.01
CA THR A 116 -17.16 -14.32 8.72
C THR A 116 -18.15 -13.48 7.92
N GLY A 117 -18.16 -13.63 6.59
CA GLY A 117 -18.88 -12.74 5.68
C GLY A 117 -18.26 -11.34 5.59
N ALA A 118 -16.98 -11.17 5.98
CA ALA A 118 -16.25 -9.93 5.80
C ALA A 118 -15.53 -9.92 4.45
N ILE A 119 -15.32 -8.73 3.89
CA ILE A 119 -14.38 -8.56 2.78
C ILE A 119 -12.96 -8.66 3.36
N CYS A 120 -12.11 -9.45 2.74
CA CYS A 120 -10.69 -9.51 3.08
C CYS A 120 -9.86 -9.07 1.89
N ALA A 121 -8.67 -8.54 2.15
CA ALA A 121 -7.72 -8.19 1.11
C ALA A 121 -6.31 -8.61 1.50
N VAL A 122 -5.49 -8.91 0.50
CA VAL A 122 -4.05 -9.17 0.65
C VAL A 122 -3.30 -8.18 -0.23
N ILE A 123 -2.31 -7.48 0.32
CA ILE A 123 -1.32 -6.74 -0.47
C ILE A 123 0.01 -7.48 -0.36
N ASN A 124 0.52 -7.98 -1.47
CA ASN A 124 1.82 -8.65 -1.53
C ASN A 124 2.94 -7.64 -1.82
N GLN A 125 4.18 -8.11 -1.69
CA GLN A 125 5.37 -7.38 -2.12
C GLN A 125 5.58 -6.07 -1.34
N ILE A 126 5.28 -6.10 -0.04
CA ILE A 126 5.65 -5.02 0.88
C ILE A 126 6.72 -5.58 1.83
N PRO A 127 7.99 -5.17 1.68
CA PRO A 127 8.54 -4.15 0.77
C PRO A 127 8.70 -4.63 -0.69
N ASN A 128 8.92 -3.67 -1.62
CA ASN A 128 9.15 -3.92 -3.05
C ASN A 128 10.56 -4.51 -3.31
N GLN A 129 10.74 -5.76 -2.94
CA GLN A 129 12.03 -6.48 -2.97
C GLN A 129 12.12 -7.48 -4.12
N PRO A 130 13.29 -8.09 -4.39
CA PRO A 130 14.61 -7.61 -4.01
C PRO A 130 14.91 -6.25 -4.62
N THR A 131 15.84 -5.52 -4.01
CA THR A 131 16.44 -4.31 -4.61
C THR A 131 17.95 -4.27 -4.42
N VAL A 132 18.65 -3.57 -5.31
CA VAL A 132 20.08 -3.28 -5.20
C VAL A 132 20.25 -1.77 -4.99
N PHE A 133 21.01 -1.38 -3.98
CA PHE A 133 21.44 0.01 -3.81
C PHE A 133 22.75 0.22 -4.55
N LEU A 134 22.82 1.24 -5.40
CA LEU A 134 23.94 1.42 -6.33
C LEU A 134 25.22 1.90 -5.64
N ASP A 135 25.09 2.50 -4.46
CA ASP A 135 26.16 2.95 -3.58
C ASP A 135 26.61 1.88 -2.57
N ASP A 136 25.93 0.74 -2.51
CA ASP A 136 26.35 -0.40 -1.70
C ASP A 136 27.62 -1.01 -2.32
N PRO A 137 28.77 -1.01 -1.60
CA PRO A 137 30.01 -1.60 -2.12
C PRO A 137 29.86 -3.08 -2.49
N GLU A 138 28.95 -3.81 -1.83
CA GLU A 138 28.68 -5.21 -2.14
C GLU A 138 27.78 -5.38 -3.37
N ARG A 139 27.05 -4.34 -3.80
CA ARG A 139 26.08 -4.34 -4.92
C ARG A 139 25.17 -5.57 -4.96
N LYS A 140 24.82 -6.09 -3.78
CA LYS A 140 24.01 -7.30 -3.64
C LYS A 140 22.52 -6.99 -3.63
N GLU A 141 21.73 -7.98 -4.01
CA GLU A 141 20.29 -7.95 -3.78
C GLU A 141 20.03 -7.98 -2.27
N ARG A 142 19.13 -7.10 -1.83
CA ARG A 142 18.65 -7.02 -0.45
C ARG A 142 17.16 -7.28 -0.40
N TYR A 143 16.75 -7.90 0.69
CA TYR A 143 15.39 -8.36 0.99
C TYR A 143 15.01 -7.94 2.41
N GLU A 144 13.75 -7.62 2.65
CA GLU A 144 13.12 -7.43 3.96
C GLU A 144 14.02 -6.62 4.92
N ASP A 145 14.39 -7.23 6.04
CA ASP A 145 15.22 -6.67 7.11
C ASP A 145 16.61 -6.22 6.62
N SER A 146 17.16 -6.80 5.54
CA SER A 146 18.42 -6.34 4.95
C SER A 146 18.29 -4.96 4.32
N ILE A 147 17.12 -4.66 3.73
CA ILE A 147 16.80 -3.33 3.20
C ILE A 147 16.56 -2.37 4.37
N ILE A 148 15.84 -2.81 5.41
CA ILE A 148 15.62 -2.01 6.63
C ILE A 148 16.96 -1.65 7.28
N ALA A 149 17.85 -2.62 7.50
CA ALA A 149 19.15 -2.40 8.11
C ALA A 149 20.02 -1.45 7.28
N TRP A 150 20.02 -1.59 5.95
CA TRP A 150 20.76 -0.70 5.05
C TRP A 150 20.27 0.74 5.15
N THR A 151 18.96 0.95 5.05
CA THR A 151 18.36 2.29 5.12
C THR A 151 18.55 2.96 6.48
N TRP A 152 18.49 2.19 7.58
CA TRP A 152 18.83 2.71 8.91
C TRP A 152 20.29 3.10 9.05
N ARG A 153 21.22 2.29 8.53
CA ARG A 153 22.64 2.64 8.53
C ARG A 153 22.88 3.97 7.81
N LYS A 154 22.34 4.12 6.59
CA LYS A 154 22.43 5.36 5.80
C LYS A 154 21.89 6.58 6.54
N PHE A 155 20.75 6.41 7.21
CA PHE A 155 20.16 7.49 8.01
C PHE A 155 21.03 7.87 9.22
N LEU A 156 21.57 6.88 9.94
CA LEU A 156 22.40 7.12 11.14
C LEU A 156 23.80 7.68 10.81
N ASP A 157 24.35 7.33 9.65
CA ASP A 157 25.59 7.90 9.13
C ASP A 157 25.42 9.38 8.70
N GLY A 158 24.19 9.92 8.77
CA GLY A 158 23.87 11.32 8.50
C GLY A 158 23.81 11.66 7.03
N GLU A 159 23.78 10.65 6.15
CA GLU A 159 23.93 10.83 4.71
C GLU A 159 22.63 11.31 4.05
N MET A 160 21.46 11.08 4.67
CA MET A 160 20.16 11.26 3.99
C MET A 160 19.01 11.72 4.91
N SER A 161 17.98 12.29 4.28
CA SER A 161 16.69 12.62 4.90
C SER A 161 16.01 11.37 5.50
N PRO A 162 15.19 11.48 6.58
CA PRO A 162 14.41 10.37 7.13
C PRO A 162 13.57 9.58 6.10
N GLU A 163 13.27 10.17 4.94
CA GLU A 163 12.57 9.51 3.82
C GLU A 163 13.30 8.29 3.23
N ILE A 164 14.59 8.11 3.53
CA ILE A 164 15.30 6.86 3.21
C ILE A 164 14.78 5.66 4.01
N LEU A 165 14.21 5.86 5.19
CA LEU A 165 13.84 4.73 6.05
C LEU A 165 12.72 3.92 5.39
N LEU A 166 12.98 2.64 5.12
CA LEU A 166 12.10 1.76 4.34
C LEU A 166 10.65 1.70 4.85
N ARG A 167 10.41 1.96 6.13
CA ARG A 167 9.06 1.96 6.71
C ARG A 167 8.15 3.03 6.11
N LEU A 168 8.70 4.15 5.62
CA LEU A 168 7.91 5.21 5.00
C LEU A 168 7.27 4.76 3.67
N PRO A 169 8.03 4.30 2.66
CA PRO A 169 7.42 3.78 1.44
C PRO A 169 6.56 2.54 1.69
N MET A 170 6.92 1.65 2.63
CA MET A 170 6.06 0.51 2.99
C MET A 170 4.67 1.00 3.47
N THR A 171 4.64 1.98 4.37
CA THR A 171 3.37 2.52 4.90
C THR A 171 2.55 3.19 3.80
N LYS A 172 3.21 4.00 2.95
CA LYS A 172 2.52 4.65 1.83
C LYS A 172 1.97 3.64 0.82
N ALA A 173 2.66 2.53 0.57
CA ALA A 173 2.16 1.44 -0.27
C ALA A 173 0.87 0.83 0.29
N VAL A 174 0.81 0.59 1.61
CA VAL A 174 -0.42 0.09 2.26
C VAL A 174 -1.57 1.09 2.13
N VAL A 175 -1.32 2.38 2.37
CA VAL A 175 -2.36 3.43 2.24
C VAL A 175 -2.88 3.53 0.80
N ARG A 176 -2.00 3.45 -0.19
CA ARG A 176 -2.40 3.39 -1.60
C ARG A 176 -3.17 2.11 -1.94
N GLY A 177 -2.85 1.00 -1.27
CA GLY A 177 -3.64 -0.23 -1.32
C GLY A 177 -5.06 -0.03 -0.80
N MET A 178 -5.21 0.64 0.34
CA MET A 178 -6.53 1.00 0.89
C MET A 178 -7.33 1.89 -0.09
N ASP A 179 -6.69 2.92 -0.66
CA ASP A 179 -7.30 3.78 -1.69
C ASP A 179 -7.77 2.97 -2.91
N SER A 180 -6.91 2.06 -3.39
CA SER A 180 -7.20 1.20 -4.55
C SER A 180 -8.37 0.25 -4.28
N ILE A 181 -8.40 -0.39 -3.11
CA ILE A 181 -9.47 -1.31 -2.69
C ILE A 181 -10.80 -0.56 -2.61
N SER A 182 -10.83 0.59 -1.92
CA SER A 182 -12.05 1.38 -1.76
C SER A 182 -12.58 1.86 -3.11
N THR A 183 -11.72 2.37 -3.97
CA THR A 183 -12.13 2.88 -5.30
C THR A 183 -12.59 1.74 -6.21
N PHE A 184 -11.86 0.62 -6.22
CA PHE A 184 -12.24 -0.57 -6.98
C PHE A 184 -13.60 -1.12 -6.53
N TYR A 185 -13.79 -1.30 -5.23
CA TYR A 185 -15.05 -1.82 -4.67
C TYR A 185 -16.23 -0.88 -4.94
N GLN A 186 -16.03 0.44 -4.80
CA GLN A 186 -17.03 1.44 -5.16
C GLN A 186 -17.44 1.33 -6.64
N SER A 187 -16.48 1.14 -7.55
CA SER A 187 -16.78 0.94 -8.97
C SER A 187 -17.53 -0.36 -9.25
N LEU A 188 -17.26 -1.42 -8.47
CA LEU A 188 -17.85 -2.74 -8.63
C LEU A 188 -19.28 -2.83 -8.05
N ARG A 189 -19.53 -2.21 -6.90
CA ARG A 189 -20.75 -2.41 -6.09
C ARG A 189 -21.54 -1.14 -5.82
N GLY A 190 -21.01 0.03 -6.15
CA GLY A 190 -21.65 1.32 -5.86
C GLY A 190 -21.67 1.72 -4.39
N SER A 191 -21.02 0.95 -3.51
CA SER A 191 -20.92 1.21 -2.06
C SER A 191 -19.47 1.42 -1.63
N THR A 192 -19.26 2.21 -0.58
CA THR A 192 -17.92 2.66 -0.17
C THR A 192 -17.38 1.82 0.99
N ILE A 193 -16.12 1.40 0.88
CA ILE A 193 -15.31 0.93 2.02
C ILE A 193 -14.60 2.13 2.63
N ASN A 194 -14.75 2.34 3.94
CA ASN A 194 -14.13 3.45 4.65
C ASN A 194 -13.39 3.01 5.93
N LYS A 195 -13.36 1.71 6.22
CA LYS A 195 -12.69 1.14 7.40
C LYS A 195 -11.81 -0.03 6.98
N PHE A 196 -10.63 -0.09 7.57
CA PHE A 196 -9.68 -1.18 7.42
C PHE A 196 -9.23 -1.62 8.82
N VAL A 197 -9.05 -2.93 8.98
CA VAL A 197 -8.52 -3.56 10.20
C VAL A 197 -7.35 -4.43 9.81
#